data_AF-A0A089ZFW0-F1
#
_entry.id   AF-A0A089ZFW0-F1
#
_cell.length_a   1.000
_cell.length_b   1.000
_cell.length_c   1.000
_cell.angle_alpha   90.00
_cell.angle_beta   90.00
_cell.angle_gamma   90.00
#
_symmetry.space_group_name_H-M   'P 1'
#
loop_
_entity.id
_entity.type
_entity.pdbx_description
1 polymer ?
#
loop_
_entity_poly.entity_id
_entity_poly.type
_entity_poly.pdbx_seq_one_letter_code
_entity_poly.pdbx_strand_id
1 'polypeptide(L)'
;MKCENVIRNVIETECEDYYLGMVDLSRVENILVEKYGSLIAEYPRAISIGVTLPYLTPEELSKNKKQPYDVTNCQLKSITSHLSKLIEERGYQALSIPKAREINEGSHVSFHEAVAYLADMGKIEKNLLVTPEVGSRVNWGTVLTNAPF
;
A
#
# COMPACT_ATOMS: atom_id res chain seq x y z
N MET A 1 -9.61 3.73 -16.62
CA MET A 1 -8.66 4.12 -17.70
C MET A 1 -7.97 5.47 -17.49
N LYS A 2 -8.66 6.63 -17.39
CA LYS A 2 -7.96 7.92 -17.21
C LYS A 2 -7.32 8.12 -15.81
N CYS A 3 -8.01 7.71 -14.74
CA CYS A 3 -7.48 7.87 -13.37
C CYS A 3 -6.30 6.94 -13.10
N GLU A 4 -6.41 5.66 -13.49
CA GLU A 4 -5.35 4.67 -13.32
C GLU A 4 -4.03 5.08 -13.99
N ASN A 5 -4.06 5.58 -15.23
CA ASN A 5 -2.85 6.03 -15.91
C ASN A 5 -2.14 7.18 -15.16
N VAL A 6 -2.91 8.08 -14.54
CA VAL A 6 -2.30 9.16 -13.73
C VAL A 6 -1.67 8.61 -12.46
N ILE A 7 -2.30 7.62 -11.83
CA ILE A 7 -1.74 6.95 -10.66
C ILE A 7 -0.42 6.24 -11.03
N ARG A 8 -0.41 5.50 -12.16
CA ARG A 8 0.78 4.83 -12.68
C ARG A 8 1.92 5.81 -12.94
N ASN A 9 1.64 6.92 -13.63
CA ASN A 9 2.66 7.94 -13.89
C ASN A 9 3.31 8.47 -12.61
N VAL A 10 2.55 8.62 -11.52
CA VAL A 10 3.12 9.04 -10.23
C VAL A 10 4.00 7.95 -9.64
N ILE A 11 3.55 6.70 -9.63
CA ILE A 11 4.34 5.58 -9.11
C ILE A 11 5.66 5.43 -9.89
N GLU A 12 5.60 5.55 -11.21
CA GLU A 12 6.72 5.40 -12.13
C GLU A 12 7.77 6.52 -12.00
N THR A 13 7.45 7.64 -11.33
CA THR A 13 8.48 8.62 -10.94
C THR A 13 9.37 8.16 -9.79
N GLU A 14 8.94 7.16 -9.02
CA GLU A 14 9.61 6.71 -7.79
C GLU A 14 10.09 5.25 -7.87
N CYS A 15 9.45 4.41 -8.70
CA CYS A 15 9.75 2.98 -8.81
C CYS A 15 9.30 2.38 -10.15
N GLU A 16 10.12 1.50 -10.73
CA GLU A 16 9.82 0.76 -11.97
C GLU A 16 9.10 -0.58 -11.71
N ASP A 17 9.38 -1.24 -10.58
CA ASP A 17 8.79 -2.53 -10.20
C ASP A 17 7.78 -2.36 -9.07
N TYR A 18 6.50 -2.32 -9.43
CA TYR A 18 5.42 -2.00 -8.52
C TYR A 18 4.17 -2.84 -8.74
N TYR A 19 3.39 -2.94 -7.66
CA TYR A 19 2.03 -3.46 -7.66
C TYR A 19 1.06 -2.29 -7.52
N LEU A 20 -0.04 -2.33 -8.26
CA LEU A 20 -1.12 -1.35 -8.15
C LEU A 20 -2.45 -2.09 -8.10
N GLY A 21 -3.19 -1.86 -7.02
CA GLY A 21 -4.51 -2.41 -6.79
C GLY A 21 -5.50 -1.31 -6.40
N MET A 22 -6.75 -1.44 -6.83
CA MET A 22 -7.80 -0.45 -6.57
C MET A 22 -9.04 -1.19 -6.05
N VAL A 23 -9.51 -0.80 -4.87
CA VAL A 23 -10.53 -1.54 -4.11
C VAL A 23 -11.69 -0.62 -3.75
N ASP A 24 -12.91 -1.12 -3.95
CA ASP A 24 -14.12 -0.53 -3.39
C ASP A 24 -14.39 -1.19 -2.02
N LEU A 25 -13.98 -0.52 -0.94
CA LEU A 25 -14.11 -1.02 0.43
C LEU A 25 -15.57 -1.01 0.90
N SER A 26 -16.46 -0.24 0.27
CA SER A 26 -17.89 -0.21 0.63
C SER A 26 -18.63 -1.52 0.34
N ARG A 27 -18.05 -2.37 -0.51
CA ARG A 27 -18.63 -3.65 -0.95
C ARG A 27 -18.02 -4.86 -0.25
N VAL A 28 -17.12 -4.65 0.69
CA VAL A 28 -16.37 -5.70 1.37
C VAL A 28 -17.03 -6.02 2.70
N GLU A 29 -17.58 -7.22 2.86
CA GLU A 29 -18.01 -7.74 4.17
C GLU A 29 -16.85 -8.56 4.77
N ASN A 30 -15.95 -7.90 5.52
CA ASN A 30 -14.79 -8.57 6.14
C ASN A 30 -14.38 -7.87 7.45
N ILE A 31 -13.46 -8.49 8.19
CA ILE A 31 -12.83 -8.05 9.45
C ILE A 31 -12.33 -6.59 9.38
N LEU A 32 -11.97 -6.10 8.19
CA LEU A 32 -11.58 -4.70 8.00
C LEU A 32 -12.72 -3.72 8.29
N VAL A 33 -13.98 -4.04 7.96
CA VAL A 33 -15.13 -3.18 8.25
C VAL A 33 -15.41 -3.11 9.74
N GLU A 34 -15.24 -4.21 10.47
CA GLU A 34 -15.42 -4.22 11.92
C GLU A 34 -14.40 -3.32 12.62
N LYS A 35 -13.14 -3.33 12.15
CA LYS A 35 -12.05 -2.57 12.78
C LYS A 35 -11.95 -1.11 12.28
N TYR A 36 -12.32 -0.84 11.03
CA TYR A 36 -12.09 0.45 10.36
C TYR A 36 -13.36 1.06 9.76
N GLY A 37 -14.55 0.65 10.20
CA GLY A 37 -15.83 1.06 9.61
C GLY A 37 -16.06 2.57 9.52
N SER A 38 -15.63 3.35 10.52
CA SER A 38 -15.72 4.82 10.46
C SER A 38 -14.86 5.41 9.34
N LEU A 39 -13.66 4.87 9.14
CA LEU A 39 -12.73 5.30 8.11
C LEU A 39 -13.23 4.91 6.71
N ILE A 40 -13.80 3.71 6.57
CA ILE A 40 -14.37 3.23 5.31
C ILE A 40 -15.63 4.04 4.93
N ALA A 41 -16.41 4.50 5.90
CA ALA A 41 -17.57 5.34 5.63
C ALA A 41 -17.19 6.70 5.01
N GLU A 42 -16.08 7.30 5.45
CA GLU A 42 -15.56 8.56 4.91
C GLU A 42 -14.76 8.34 3.61
N TYR A 43 -14.01 7.24 3.55
CA TYR A 43 -13.15 6.87 2.43
C TYR A 43 -13.51 5.47 1.90
N PRO A 44 -14.57 5.35 1.08
CA PRO A 44 -15.13 4.06 0.65
C PRO A 44 -14.23 3.28 -0.32
N ARG A 45 -13.12 3.86 -0.76
CA ARG A 45 -12.23 3.28 -1.77
C ARG A 45 -10.78 3.35 -1.32
N ALA A 46 -9.98 2.43 -1.80
CA ALA A 46 -8.55 2.38 -1.51
C ALA A 46 -7.71 2.14 -2.77
N ILE A 47 -6.54 2.76 -2.81
CA ILE A 47 -5.47 2.50 -3.76
C ILE A 47 -4.36 1.80 -2.97
N SER A 48 -4.07 0.55 -3.34
CA SER A 48 -2.96 -0.24 -2.81
C SER A 48 -1.75 -0.10 -3.73
N ILE A 49 -0.60 0.23 -3.15
CA ILE A 49 0.68 0.32 -3.87
C ILE A 49 1.66 -0.63 -3.20
N GLY A 50 2.27 -1.53 -3.98
CA GLY A 50 3.35 -2.39 -3.53
C GLY A 50 4.66 -2.00 -4.20
N VAL A 51 5.75 -1.98 -3.44
CA VAL A 51 7.12 -1.82 -3.96
C VAL A 51 7.94 -3.02 -3.54
N THR A 52 8.54 -3.72 -4.50
CA THR A 52 9.39 -4.87 -4.23
C THR A 52 10.59 -4.45 -3.36
N LEU A 53 10.88 -5.21 -2.32
CA LEU A 53 12.06 -4.97 -1.49
C LEU A 53 13.31 -5.20 -2.33
N PRO A 54 14.27 -4.25 -2.33
CA PRO A 54 15.52 -4.46 -3.05
C PRO A 54 16.21 -5.69 -2.48
N TYR A 55 16.70 -6.55 -3.38
CA TYR A 55 17.56 -7.65 -2.98
C TYR A 55 18.91 -7.07 -2.55
N LEU A 56 19.23 -7.17 -1.26
CA LEU A 56 20.53 -6.81 -0.72
C LEU A 56 21.26 -8.09 -0.29
N THR A 57 22.50 -8.25 -0.76
CA THR A 57 23.40 -9.29 -0.27
C THR A 57 23.71 -9.10 1.23
N PRO A 58 24.12 -10.15 1.95
CA PRO A 58 24.51 -10.01 3.37
C PRO A 58 25.58 -8.94 3.62
N GLU A 59 26.52 -8.78 2.68
CA GLU A 59 27.55 -7.76 2.72
C GLU A 59 26.95 -6.35 2.60
N GLU A 60 25.99 -6.14 1.70
CA GLU A 60 25.29 -4.86 1.55
C GLU A 60 24.42 -4.52 2.76
N LEU A 61 23.73 -5.51 3.34
CA LEU A 61 22.98 -5.35 4.59
C LEU A 61 23.88 -4.90 5.75
N SER A 62 25.11 -5.42 5.83
CA SER A 62 26.07 -5.01 6.88
C SER A 62 26.64 -3.60 6.67
N LYS A 63 26.75 -3.14 5.42
CA LYS A 63 27.30 -1.81 5.07
C LYS A 63 26.24 -0.71 5.06
N ASN A 64 25.00 -1.05 4.76
CA ASN A 64 23.92 -0.10 4.58
C ASN A 64 23.22 0.20 5.92
N LYS A 65 23.25 1.46 6.36
CA LYS A 65 22.57 1.87 7.59
C LYS A 65 21.04 1.87 7.46
N LYS A 66 20.52 1.95 6.23
CA LYS A 66 19.08 1.88 5.94
C LYS A 66 18.70 0.46 5.56
N GLN A 67 17.73 -0.10 6.27
CA GLN A 67 17.18 -1.42 5.95
C GLN A 67 16.39 -1.34 4.62
N PRO A 68 16.24 -2.44 3.86
CA PRO A 68 15.40 -2.48 2.65
C PRO A 68 14.00 -1.88 2.83
N TYR A 69 13.44 -2.08 4.03
CA TYR A 69 12.16 -1.50 4.43
C TYR A 69 12.18 0.02 4.59
N ASP A 70 13.30 0.61 5.03
CA ASP A 70 13.41 2.07 5.17
C ASP A 70 13.41 2.74 3.79
N VAL A 71 14.12 2.16 2.82
CA VAL A 71 14.21 2.67 1.45
C VAL A 71 12.83 2.64 0.79
N THR A 72 12.19 1.48 0.78
CA THR A 72 10.86 1.31 0.18
C THR A 72 9.76 2.08 0.92
N ASN A 73 9.89 2.27 2.24
CA ASN A 73 8.96 3.12 2.99
C ASN A 73 9.08 4.60 2.61
N CYS A 74 10.30 5.09 2.33
CA CYS A 74 10.48 6.44 1.79
C CYS A 74 9.81 6.60 0.41
N GLN A 75 9.99 5.64 -0.50
CA GLN A 75 9.34 5.65 -1.81
C GLN A 75 7.81 5.66 -1.67
N LEU A 76 7.26 4.75 -0.88
CA LEU A 76 5.81 4.68 -0.63
C LEU A 76 5.26 5.97 -0.02
N LYS A 77 5.99 6.63 0.90
CA LYS A 77 5.58 7.93 1.44
C LYS A 77 5.54 9.02 0.37
N SER A 78 6.53 9.06 -0.53
CA SER A 78 6.54 10.01 -1.65
C SER A 78 5.34 9.77 -2.58
N ILE A 79 5.16 8.52 -3.01
CA ILE A 79 4.05 8.10 -3.88
C ILE A 79 2.70 8.44 -3.25
N THR A 80 2.44 7.98 -2.03
CA THR A 80 1.13 8.15 -1.38
C THR A 80 0.82 9.61 -1.06
N SER A 81 1.82 10.42 -0.72
CA SER A 81 1.67 11.87 -0.52
C SER A 81 1.30 12.57 -1.82
N HIS A 82 2.02 12.26 -2.92
CA HIS A 82 1.74 12.84 -4.22
C HIS A 82 0.36 12.43 -4.74
N LEU A 83 0.00 11.16 -4.63
CA LEU A 83 -1.33 10.67 -5.00
C LEU A 83 -2.45 11.36 -4.19
N SER A 84 -2.26 11.50 -2.87
CA SER A 84 -3.25 12.17 -2.01
C SER A 84 -3.47 13.60 -2.48
N LYS A 85 -2.39 14.34 -2.73
CA LYS A 85 -2.46 15.72 -3.25
C LYS A 85 -3.19 15.79 -4.60
N LEU A 86 -2.89 14.91 -5.56
CA LEU A 86 -3.56 14.91 -6.86
C LEU A 86 -5.07 14.60 -6.78
N ILE A 87 -5.45 13.74 -5.83
CA ILE A 87 -6.85 13.42 -5.57
C ILE A 87 -7.56 14.64 -4.96
N GLU A 88 -6.92 15.30 -3.99
CA GLU A 88 -7.41 16.52 -3.36
C GLU A 88 -7.55 17.68 -4.35
N GLU A 89 -6.58 17.88 -5.25
CA GLU A 89 -6.63 18.89 -6.31
C GLU A 89 -7.80 18.69 -7.28
N ARG A 90 -8.35 17.48 -7.35
CA ARG A 90 -9.54 17.14 -8.15
C ARG A 90 -10.85 17.29 -7.36
N GLY A 91 -10.80 17.77 -6.12
CA GLY A 91 -11.96 18.03 -5.27
C GLY A 91 -12.46 16.81 -4.49
N TYR A 92 -11.66 15.75 -4.39
CA TYR A 92 -11.97 14.55 -3.61
C TYR A 92 -11.17 14.53 -2.30
N GLN A 93 -11.58 13.69 -1.35
CA GLN A 93 -10.84 13.48 -0.12
C GLN A 93 -9.84 12.34 -0.30
N ALA A 94 -8.66 12.48 0.28
CA ALA A 94 -7.63 11.46 0.29
C ALA A 94 -6.96 11.38 1.66
N LEU A 95 -6.58 10.16 2.05
CA LEU A 95 -5.84 9.91 3.27
C LEU A 95 -4.76 8.85 3.01
N SER A 96 -3.50 9.29 3.02
CA SER A 96 -2.37 8.36 3.07
C SER A 96 -2.31 7.71 4.45
N ILE A 97 -2.41 6.38 4.49
CA ILE A 97 -2.32 5.63 5.74
C ILE A 97 -0.85 5.52 6.14
N PRO A 98 -0.44 6.07 7.29
CA PRO A 98 0.94 5.96 7.72
C PRO A 98 1.23 4.51 8.11
N LYS A 99 2.44 4.05 7.82
CA LYS A 99 2.94 2.83 8.45
C LYS A 99 3.06 3.07 9.94
N ALA A 100 2.26 2.36 10.71
CA ALA A 100 2.52 2.22 12.13
C ALA A 100 3.92 1.61 12.28
N ARG A 101 4.77 2.22 13.10
CA ARG A 101 5.88 1.47 13.71
C ARG A 101 5.20 0.50 14.67
N GLU A 102 4.87 -0.69 14.20
CA GLU A 102 4.36 -1.72 15.10
C GLU A 102 5.48 -2.09 16.07
N ILE A 103 5.37 -1.55 17.28
CA ILE A 103 6.10 -2.02 18.45
C ILE A 103 5.30 -3.23 18.93
N ASN A 104 5.62 -4.42 18.41
CA ASN A 104 5.00 -5.70 18.75
C ASN A 104 3.53 -5.78 18.29
N GLU A 105 3.13 -6.68 17.40
CA GLU A 105 3.02 -8.13 17.60
C GLU A 105 2.84 -8.76 16.21
N GLY A 106 3.74 -9.66 15.79
CA GLY A 106 3.70 -10.34 14.49
C GLY A 106 2.55 -11.35 14.29
N SER A 107 1.41 -11.13 14.94
CA SER A 107 0.25 -12.03 14.94
C SER A 107 -0.88 -11.60 14.01
N HIS A 108 -0.80 -10.44 13.36
CA HIS A 108 -1.88 -9.91 12.53
C HIS A 108 -1.39 -9.34 11.20
N VAL A 109 -2.20 -9.51 10.16
CA VAL A 109 -1.99 -8.90 8.84
C VAL A 109 -2.14 -7.39 8.97
N SER A 110 -1.20 -6.62 8.42
CA SER A 110 -1.28 -5.16 8.46
C SER A 110 -2.46 -4.64 7.63
N PHE A 111 -2.92 -3.41 7.92
CA PHE A 111 -3.97 -2.77 7.11
C PHE A 111 -3.59 -2.72 5.62
N HIS A 112 -2.32 -2.40 5.32
CA HIS A 112 -1.83 -2.32 3.96
C HIS A 112 -1.89 -3.67 3.23
N GLU A 113 -1.46 -4.74 3.89
CA GLU A 113 -1.52 -6.10 3.33
C GLU A 113 -2.96 -6.58 3.16
N ALA A 114 -3.85 -6.24 4.09
CA ALA A 114 -5.25 -6.60 4.00
C ALA A 114 -5.93 -5.91 2.79
N VAL A 115 -5.64 -4.62 2.56
CA VAL A 115 -6.13 -3.90 1.36
C VAL A 115 -5.50 -4.48 0.08
N ALA A 116 -4.21 -4.83 0.10
CA ALA A 116 -3.56 -5.47 -1.05
C ALA A 116 -4.14 -6.86 -1.36
N TYR A 117 -4.48 -7.65 -0.35
CA TYR A 117 -5.22 -8.90 -0.50
C TYR A 117 -6.59 -8.67 -1.17
N LEU A 118 -7.35 -7.68 -0.70
CA LEU A 118 -8.64 -7.31 -1.31
C LEU A 118 -8.52 -6.78 -2.74
N ALA A 119 -7.32 -6.32 -3.12
CA ALA A 119 -7.01 -5.90 -4.48
C ALA A 119 -6.49 -7.05 -5.35
N ASP A 120 -6.62 -8.31 -4.91
CA ASP A 120 -6.16 -9.51 -5.61
C ASP A 120 -4.64 -9.55 -5.88
N MET A 121 -3.83 -8.92 -5.01
CA MET A 121 -2.37 -8.88 -5.19
C MET A 121 -1.65 -10.15 -4.71
N GLY A 122 -2.32 -11.05 -3.98
CA GLY A 122 -1.69 -12.24 -3.41
C GLY A 122 -2.58 -12.99 -2.42
N LYS A 123 -1.99 -13.87 -1.62
CA LYS A 123 -2.68 -14.64 -0.57
C LYS A 123 -2.08 -14.38 0.79
N ILE A 124 -2.91 -14.42 1.83
CA ILE A 124 -2.44 -14.35 3.21
C ILE A 124 -1.93 -15.73 3.64
N GLU A 125 -0.66 -15.82 4.00
CA GLU A 125 -0.03 -17.01 4.57
C GLU A 125 0.74 -16.63 5.84
N LYS A 126 0.49 -17.34 6.95
CA LYS A 126 1.19 -17.10 8.23
C LYS A 126 1.24 -15.61 8.62
N ASN A 127 0.13 -14.90 8.42
CA ASN A 127 -0.07 -13.47 8.69
C ASN A 127 0.69 -12.49 7.78
N LEU A 128 1.22 -12.93 6.64
CA LEU A 128 1.86 -12.07 5.64
C LEU A 128 1.16 -12.20 4.30
N LEU A 129 1.14 -11.13 3.52
CA LEU A 129 0.72 -11.20 2.12
C LEU A 129 1.85 -11.77 1.26
N VAL A 130 1.55 -12.87 0.57
CA VAL A 130 2.46 -13.56 -0.35
C VAL A 130 1.98 -13.33 -1.78
N THR A 131 2.77 -12.59 -2.55
CA THR A 131 2.57 -12.40 -3.99
C THR A 131 3.08 -13.61 -4.78
N PRO A 132 2.48 -13.96 -5.93
CA PRO A 132 2.96 -15.06 -6.78
C PRO A 132 4.40 -14.89 -7.27
N GLU A 133 4.82 -13.65 -7.57
CA GLU A 133 6.07 -13.36 -8.27
C GLU A 133 7.26 -13.25 -7.31
N VAL A 134 7.09 -12.56 -6.18
CA VAL A 134 8.20 -12.25 -5.26
C VAL A 134 7.94 -12.68 -3.82
N GLY A 135 6.86 -13.41 -3.57
CA GLY A 135 6.47 -13.86 -2.24
C GLY A 135 6.11 -12.68 -1.33
N SER A 136 6.56 -12.72 -0.07
CA SER A 136 6.31 -11.65 0.92
C SER A 136 7.31 -10.49 0.83
N ARG A 137 8.12 -10.40 -0.24
CA ARG A 137 9.14 -9.35 -0.42
C ARG A 137 8.57 -8.08 -1.06
N VAL A 138 7.36 -7.69 -0.66
CA VAL A 138 6.72 -6.46 -1.13
C VAL A 138 6.40 -5.61 0.08
N ASN A 139 6.81 -4.34 0.02
CA ASN A 139 6.41 -3.37 1.01
C ASN A 139 5.15 -2.66 0.50
N TRP A 140 4.09 -2.62 1.31
CA TRP A 140 2.78 -2.11 0.89
C TRP A 140 2.50 -0.71 1.44
N GLY A 141 1.78 0.12 0.69
CA GLY A 141 1.26 1.42 1.09
C GLY A 141 -0.19 1.57 0.61
N THR A 142 -0.95 2.44 1.27
CA THR A 142 -2.38 2.61 0.98
C THR A 142 -2.78 4.08 1.04
N VAL A 143 -3.54 4.51 0.03
CA VAL A 143 -4.29 5.77 0.06
C VAL A 143 -5.77 5.44 0.09
N LEU A 144 -6.48 5.93 1.10
CA LEU A 144 -7.94 5.88 1.14
C LEU A 144 -8.52 7.12 0.48
N THR A 145 -9.65 6.98 -0.21
CA THR A 145 -10.27 8.08 -0.93
C THR A 145 -11.78 7.89 -1.12
N ASN A 146 -12.50 9.00 -1.38
CA ASN A 146 -13.85 8.99 -1.90
C ASN A 146 -13.92 9.23 -3.43
N ALA A 147 -12.78 9.35 -4.10
CA ALA A 147 -12.70 9.58 -5.53
C ALA A 147 -13.24 8.38 -6.33
N PRO A 148 -14.12 8.61 -7.33
CA PRO A 148 -14.58 7.56 -8.21
C PRO A 148 -13.48 7.15 -9.19
N PHE A 149 -13.32 5.85 -9.35
CA PHE A 149 -12.46 5.20 -10.31
C PHE A 149 -13.04 3.85 -10.75
#